data_AF-G2R3G2-F1
#
_entry.id   AF-G2R3G2-F1
#
_cell.length_a   1.000
_cell.length_b   1.000
_cell.length_c   1.000
_cell.angle_alpha   90.00
_cell.angle_beta   90.00
_cell.angle_gamma   90.00
#
_symmetry.space_group_name_H-M   'P 1'
#
loop_
_entity.id
_entity.type
_entity.pdbx_description
1 polymer ?
#
loop_
_entity_poly.entity_id
_entity_poly.type
_entity_poly.pdbx_seq_one_letter_code
_entity_poly.pdbx_strand_id
1 'polypeptide(L)'
;MTVLLALVFLAAVELVAGHGAITSATGNAGGSGMALGIDTSTPRDGTGRNPFQQDSTRFRGASAKTLGETLGGGPNQLEAGTSKILAETGGSLPQITPGGTVNMTLHQVNADGAGPYTCMINADATAQSWTNIQVIQNVPGRNSRNAAGSKTDFPLTASIPAGQACTGTVAGQTGVCLVRCQNGARAGPFGGVVPVQMAGS
;
A
#
# COMPACT_ATOMS: atom_id res chain seq x y z
N MET A 1 -52.59 26.04 -15.83
CA MET A 1 -51.14 26.21 -16.09
C MET A 1 -50.41 25.77 -14.85
N THR A 2 -50.03 24.50 -14.80
CA THR A 2 -49.48 23.85 -13.59
C THR A 2 -48.00 23.60 -13.83
N VAL A 3 -47.15 24.39 -13.18
CA VAL A 3 -45.69 24.27 -13.29
C VAL A 3 -45.26 23.09 -12.42
N LEU A 4 -44.79 22.02 -13.08
CA LEU A 4 -44.21 20.85 -12.42
C LEU A 4 -42.76 21.20 -12.03
N LEU A 5 -42.52 21.45 -10.74
CA LEU A 5 -41.17 21.67 -10.21
C LEU A 5 -40.46 20.30 -10.11
N ALA A 6 -39.56 20.00 -11.03
CA ALA A 6 -38.71 18.82 -10.96
C ALA A 6 -37.57 19.06 -9.95
N LEU A 7 -37.70 18.51 -8.74
CA LEU A 7 -36.60 18.40 -7.78
C LEU A 7 -35.57 17.38 -8.29
N VAL A 8 -34.46 17.86 -8.82
CA VAL A 8 -33.29 17.04 -9.13
C VAL A 8 -32.56 16.77 -7.81
N PHE A 9 -32.76 15.59 -7.23
CA PHE A 9 -31.92 15.09 -6.14
C PHE A 9 -30.55 14.70 -6.72
N LEU A 10 -29.54 15.55 -6.52
CA LEU A 10 -28.15 15.22 -6.79
C LEU A 10 -27.65 14.35 -5.63
N ALA A 11 -27.79 13.02 -5.74
CA ALA A 11 -27.16 12.10 -4.81
C ALA A 11 -25.64 12.21 -4.98
N ALA A 12 -24.97 12.88 -4.04
CA ALA A 12 -23.53 12.83 -3.90
C ALA A 12 -23.16 11.38 -3.54
N VAL A 13 -22.87 10.57 -4.55
CA VAL A 13 -22.27 9.26 -4.34
C VAL A 13 -20.88 9.56 -3.81
N GLU A 14 -20.69 9.49 -2.50
CA GLU A 14 -19.34 9.45 -1.96
C GLU A 14 -18.67 8.24 -2.62
N LEU A 15 -17.80 8.50 -3.60
CA LEU A 15 -16.81 7.52 -4.06
C LEU A 15 -15.83 7.34 -2.90
N VAL A 16 -16.31 6.72 -1.82
CA VAL A 16 -15.49 6.21 -0.75
C VAL A 16 -14.62 5.15 -1.37
N ALA A 17 -13.31 5.30 -1.22
CA ALA A 17 -12.42 4.27 -1.65
C ALA A 17 -11.02 4.37 -1.06
N GLY A 18 -10.73 3.53 -0.09
CA GLY A 18 -9.42 2.95 0.20
C GLY A 18 -9.66 1.46 0.25
N HIS A 19 -9.22 0.69 -0.74
CA HIS A 19 -9.81 -0.64 -0.94
C HIS A 19 -8.85 -1.81 -0.84
N GLY A 20 -7.55 -1.55 -0.83
CA GLY A 20 -6.53 -2.55 -0.54
C GLY A 20 -5.46 -1.97 0.37
N ALA A 21 -5.05 -2.73 1.37
CA ALA A 21 -4.05 -2.35 2.37
C ALA A 21 -2.97 -3.43 2.46
N ILE A 22 -1.69 -3.04 2.43
CA ILE A 22 -0.58 -3.99 2.61
C ILE A 22 -0.30 -4.11 4.12
N THR A 23 -0.93 -5.09 4.75
CA THR A 23 -1.00 -5.22 6.22
C THR A 23 0.21 -5.93 6.81
N SER A 24 0.93 -6.71 6.00
CA SER A 24 2.22 -7.28 6.42
C SER A 24 3.18 -7.44 5.25
N ALA A 25 4.47 -7.45 5.56
CA ALA A 25 5.55 -7.67 4.62
C ALA A 25 6.73 -8.38 5.29
N THR A 26 7.38 -9.27 4.55
CA THR A 26 8.59 -9.99 4.96
C THR A 26 9.53 -10.07 3.75
N GLY A 27 10.80 -9.74 3.97
CA GLY A 27 11.81 -9.88 2.92
C GLY A 27 12.33 -11.32 2.88
N ASN A 28 12.98 -11.71 1.79
CA ASN A 28 13.51 -13.07 1.64
C ASN A 28 14.62 -13.43 2.66
N ALA A 29 15.21 -12.45 3.35
CA ALA A 29 16.15 -12.63 4.44
C ALA A 29 15.52 -12.40 5.83
N GLY A 30 14.20 -12.34 5.92
CA GLY A 30 13.46 -12.19 7.18
C GLY A 30 12.98 -10.76 7.43
N GLY A 31 12.91 -10.40 8.72
CA GLY A 31 12.32 -9.14 9.17
C GLY A 31 10.80 -9.08 8.99
N SER A 32 10.18 -8.05 9.54
CA SER A 32 8.73 -7.87 9.47
C SER A 32 8.37 -6.40 9.35
N GLY A 33 7.37 -6.11 8.53
CA GLY A 33 6.89 -4.76 8.30
C GLY A 33 5.47 -4.75 7.78
N MET A 34 5.04 -3.59 7.34
CA MET A 34 3.76 -3.34 6.67
C MET A 34 3.91 -2.07 5.84
N ALA A 35 2.88 -1.67 5.10
CA ALA A 35 2.93 -0.37 4.43
C ALA A 35 2.87 0.80 5.43
N LEU A 36 3.46 1.93 5.03
CA LEU A 36 3.26 3.21 5.69
C LEU A 36 1.77 3.54 5.81
N GLY A 37 1.39 4.09 6.96
CA GLY A 37 0.02 4.52 7.23
C GLY A 37 -0.90 3.44 7.78
N ILE A 38 -0.49 2.17 7.78
CA ILE A 38 -1.27 1.07 8.36
C ILE A 38 -1.50 1.31 9.86
N ASP A 39 -2.72 1.04 10.28
CA ASP A 39 -3.15 1.02 11.66
C ASP A 39 -3.63 -0.40 11.99
N THR A 40 -2.83 -1.12 12.77
CA THR A 40 -3.08 -2.51 13.17
C THR A 40 -4.33 -2.67 14.04
N SER A 41 -4.88 -1.58 14.58
CA SER A 41 -6.18 -1.59 15.27
C SER A 41 -7.38 -1.49 14.33
N THR A 42 -7.18 -1.21 13.03
CA THR A 42 -8.26 -1.15 12.04
C THR A 42 -8.84 -2.55 11.82
N PRO A 43 -10.14 -2.78 12.10
CA PRO A 43 -10.75 -4.08 11.88
C PRO A 43 -10.83 -4.39 10.37
N ARG A 44 -10.70 -5.68 10.03
CA ARG A 44 -10.57 -6.19 8.65
C ARG A 44 -11.73 -7.08 8.21
N ASP A 45 -12.82 -7.06 8.97
CA ASP A 45 -14.00 -7.91 8.81
C ASP A 45 -15.20 -7.19 8.17
N GLY A 46 -15.00 -5.96 7.69
CA GLY A 46 -16.03 -5.12 7.08
C GLY A 46 -15.60 -4.41 5.81
N THR A 47 -16.58 -3.88 5.07
CA THR A 47 -16.41 -3.20 3.77
C THR A 47 -16.73 -1.70 3.82
N GLY A 48 -17.27 -1.22 4.93
CA GLY A 48 -17.67 0.18 5.11
C GLY A 48 -16.47 1.14 5.14
N ARG A 49 -16.72 2.44 4.90
CA ARG A 49 -15.69 3.49 5.01
C ARG A 49 -15.04 3.50 6.39
N ASN A 50 -15.90 3.56 7.39
CA ASN A 50 -15.54 3.64 8.78
C ASN A 50 -15.98 2.32 9.42
N PRO A 51 -15.13 1.67 10.23
CA PRO A 51 -13.69 1.94 10.42
C PRO A 51 -12.77 1.27 9.38
N PHE A 52 -13.28 0.34 8.55
CA PHE A 52 -12.49 -0.74 7.92
C PHE A 52 -11.42 -0.35 6.88
N GLN A 53 -11.46 0.88 6.36
CA GLN A 53 -10.54 1.35 5.31
C GLN A 53 -9.81 2.66 5.64
N GLN A 54 -9.85 3.12 6.90
CA GLN A 54 -9.25 4.41 7.26
C GLN A 54 -7.75 4.49 6.98
N ASP A 55 -7.06 3.37 7.06
CA ASP A 55 -5.61 3.25 6.89
C ASP A 55 -5.19 2.72 5.51
N SER A 56 -6.15 2.53 4.61
CA SER A 56 -5.87 2.12 3.23
C SER A 56 -5.23 3.28 2.47
N THR A 57 -4.02 3.08 1.98
CA THR A 57 -3.31 4.09 1.20
C THR A 57 -3.90 4.20 -0.20
N ARG A 58 -4.11 5.45 -0.64
CA ARG A 58 -4.43 5.81 -2.02
C ARG A 58 -3.37 6.74 -2.60
N PHE A 59 -3.09 6.60 -3.89
CA PHE A 59 -2.15 7.45 -4.60
C PHE A 59 -2.89 8.44 -5.53
N ARG A 60 -3.25 9.61 -4.99
CA ARG A 60 -4.00 10.64 -5.74
C ARG A 60 -3.54 12.05 -5.35
N GLY A 61 -3.88 13.04 -6.18
CA GLY A 61 -3.61 14.46 -5.90
C GLY A 61 -2.12 14.73 -5.71
N ALA A 62 -1.78 15.52 -4.69
CA ALA A 62 -0.40 15.81 -4.32
C ALA A 62 0.39 14.55 -3.92
N SER A 63 -0.31 13.53 -3.41
CA SER A 63 0.29 12.28 -2.94
C SER A 63 0.43 11.21 -4.03
N ALA A 64 0.02 11.50 -5.27
CA ALA A 64 -0.03 10.52 -6.37
C ALA A 64 1.35 9.95 -6.75
N LYS A 65 2.40 10.75 -6.65
CA LYS A 65 3.77 10.37 -7.06
C LYS A 65 4.72 10.13 -5.87
N THR A 66 4.22 10.26 -4.64
CA THR A 66 5.02 10.19 -3.41
C THR A 66 4.69 8.89 -2.64
N LEU A 67 4.51 8.99 -1.31
CA LEU A 67 4.21 7.89 -0.38
C LEU A 67 2.71 7.57 -0.28
N GLY A 68 1.85 8.31 -0.99
CA GLY A 68 0.41 8.19 -0.87
C GLY A 68 -0.15 8.81 0.42
N GLU A 69 -1.45 8.67 0.60
CA GLU A 69 -2.18 9.15 1.77
C GLU A 69 -3.22 8.13 2.21
N THR A 70 -3.49 8.05 3.50
CA THR A 70 -4.60 7.27 4.05
C THR A 70 -5.83 8.15 4.24
N LEU A 71 -7.02 7.54 4.31
CA LEU A 71 -8.27 8.28 4.50
C LEU A 71 -8.36 8.94 5.87
N GLY A 72 -7.89 8.25 6.91
CA GLY A 72 -7.95 8.72 8.30
C GLY A 72 -6.71 9.46 8.77
N GLY A 73 -5.52 9.14 8.22
CA GLY A 73 -4.24 9.71 8.65
C GLY A 73 -3.66 10.79 7.72
N GLY A 74 -4.25 10.98 6.52
CA GLY A 74 -3.72 11.93 5.55
C GLY A 74 -2.40 11.46 4.91
N PRO A 75 -1.54 12.39 4.44
CA PRO A 75 -0.28 12.04 3.77
C PRO A 75 0.63 11.16 4.62
N ASN A 76 1.09 10.05 4.05
CA ASN A 76 2.01 9.14 4.71
C ASN A 76 3.34 9.83 5.02
N GLN A 77 3.83 9.66 6.24
CA GLN A 77 5.08 10.24 6.73
C GLN A 77 6.16 9.16 6.79
N LEU A 78 7.28 9.35 6.08
CA LEU A 78 8.32 8.33 5.96
C LEU A 78 8.99 8.02 7.31
N GLU A 79 9.53 9.03 7.97
CA GLU A 79 10.27 8.88 9.24
C GLU A 79 9.37 8.36 10.37
N ALA A 80 8.27 9.07 10.62
CA ALA A 80 7.33 8.70 11.68
C ALA A 80 6.64 7.36 11.40
N GLY A 81 6.25 7.11 10.14
CA GLY A 81 5.60 5.86 9.76
C GLY A 81 6.54 4.66 9.86
N THR A 82 7.79 4.79 9.41
CA THR A 82 8.79 3.72 9.56
C THR A 82 9.15 3.47 11.02
N SER A 83 9.26 4.53 11.84
CA SER A 83 9.47 4.39 13.29
C SER A 83 8.32 3.63 13.96
N LYS A 84 7.08 3.91 13.56
CA LYS A 84 5.88 3.18 14.03
C LYS A 84 5.95 1.70 13.63
N ILE A 85 6.28 1.42 12.37
CA ILE A 85 6.42 0.03 11.87
C ILE A 85 7.45 -0.72 12.72
N LEU A 86 8.65 -0.16 12.90
CA LEU A 86 9.70 -0.75 13.72
C LEU A 86 9.24 -1.05 15.15
N ALA A 87 8.51 -0.12 15.78
CA ALA A 87 7.97 -0.31 17.12
C ALA A 87 6.95 -1.46 17.19
N GLU A 88 6.12 -1.64 16.16
CA GLU A 88 5.09 -2.68 16.11
C GLU A 88 5.62 -4.06 15.68
N THR A 89 6.66 -4.12 14.85
CA THR A 89 7.14 -5.37 14.25
C THR A 89 8.41 -5.94 14.86
N GLY A 90 8.88 -5.38 15.98
CA GLY A 90 10.03 -5.90 16.72
C GLY A 90 11.39 -5.39 16.23
N GLY A 91 11.42 -4.22 15.58
CA GLY A 91 12.65 -3.46 15.35
C GLY A 91 13.45 -3.83 14.09
N SER A 92 12.98 -4.76 13.26
CA SER A 92 13.64 -5.11 12.00
C SER A 92 12.67 -4.99 10.82
N LEU A 93 12.97 -4.07 9.90
CA LEU A 93 12.24 -3.93 8.64
C LEU A 93 12.34 -5.22 7.80
N PRO A 94 11.46 -5.46 6.82
CA PRO A 94 11.61 -6.55 5.86
C PRO A 94 13.02 -6.55 5.24
N GLN A 95 13.78 -7.62 5.48
CA GLN A 95 15.17 -7.76 5.06
C GLN A 95 15.25 -8.40 3.68
N ILE A 96 15.78 -7.67 2.70
CA ILE A 96 15.88 -8.10 1.30
C ILE A 96 17.33 -8.30 0.89
N THR A 97 17.54 -9.13 -0.13
CA THR A 97 18.84 -9.28 -0.82
C THR A 97 18.71 -8.87 -2.29
N PRO A 98 19.83 -8.51 -2.96
CA PRO A 98 19.80 -8.36 -4.42
C PRO A 98 19.31 -9.67 -5.06
N GLY A 99 18.39 -9.59 -6.01
CA GLY A 99 17.79 -10.76 -6.66
C GLY A 99 16.78 -11.53 -5.82
N GLY A 100 16.51 -11.08 -4.59
CA GLY A 100 15.56 -11.69 -3.66
C GLY A 100 14.11 -11.29 -3.92
N THR A 101 13.30 -11.30 -2.87
CA THR A 101 11.87 -10.97 -2.94
C THR A 101 11.40 -10.24 -1.71
N VAL A 102 10.35 -9.44 -1.85
CA VAL A 102 9.50 -9.01 -0.74
C VAL A 102 8.14 -9.68 -0.88
N ASN A 103 7.74 -10.40 0.16
CA ASN A 103 6.45 -11.09 0.28
C ASN A 103 5.52 -10.22 1.12
N MET A 104 4.35 -9.92 0.61
CA MET A 104 3.37 -9.03 1.24
C MET A 104 2.02 -9.73 1.38
N THR A 105 1.29 -9.35 2.42
CA THR A 105 -0.14 -9.64 2.55
C THR A 105 -0.90 -8.38 2.17
N LEU A 106 -1.69 -8.47 1.11
CA LEU A 106 -2.66 -7.44 0.78
C LEU A 106 -4.04 -7.85 1.33
N HIS A 107 -4.55 -7.06 2.26
CA HIS A 107 -5.95 -7.12 2.63
C HIS A 107 -6.81 -6.37 1.61
N GLN A 108 -7.64 -7.09 0.86
CA GLN A 108 -8.65 -6.48 0.00
C GLN A 108 -9.90 -6.16 0.84
N VAL A 109 -10.16 -4.88 1.09
CA VAL A 109 -11.33 -4.42 1.85
C VAL A 109 -12.60 -4.58 0.98
N ASN A 110 -12.62 -3.98 -0.21
CA ASN A 110 -13.79 -3.95 -1.11
C ASN A 110 -13.46 -4.42 -2.53
N ALA A 111 -14.48 -4.49 -3.38
CA ALA A 111 -14.38 -4.99 -4.73
C ALA A 111 -13.24 -4.37 -5.55
N ASP A 112 -13.04 -3.05 -5.51
CA ASP A 112 -12.03 -2.32 -6.30
C ASP A 112 -10.65 -2.20 -5.61
N GLY A 113 -10.47 -2.91 -4.50
CA GLY A 113 -9.18 -3.16 -3.86
C GLY A 113 -8.43 -4.34 -4.44
N ALA A 114 -9.02 -5.00 -5.43
CA ALA A 114 -8.46 -6.19 -6.01
C ALA A 114 -7.31 -5.86 -6.97
N GLY A 115 -6.70 -6.91 -7.53
CA GLY A 115 -5.62 -6.77 -8.49
C GLY A 115 -6.07 -6.61 -9.95
N PRO A 116 -5.10 -6.61 -10.88
CA PRO A 116 -3.68 -6.80 -10.61
C PRO A 116 -3.01 -5.54 -10.02
N TYR A 117 -1.99 -5.79 -9.19
CA TYR A 117 -1.09 -4.78 -8.65
C TYR A 117 0.17 -4.67 -9.52
N THR A 118 0.71 -3.46 -9.58
CA THR A 118 2.05 -3.14 -10.09
C THR A 118 2.92 -2.71 -8.92
N CYS A 119 4.19 -3.11 -8.94
CA CYS A 119 5.14 -2.73 -7.90
C CYS A 119 6.35 -2.00 -8.49
N MET A 120 6.94 -1.12 -7.69
CA MET A 120 8.11 -0.32 -8.02
C MET A 120 8.97 -0.11 -6.78
N ILE A 121 10.26 0.11 -6.99
CA ILE A 121 11.24 0.32 -5.93
C ILE A 121 11.91 1.70 -6.07
N ASN A 122 12.15 2.35 -4.94
CA ASN A 122 12.93 3.58 -4.81
C ASN A 122 14.18 3.25 -3.96
N ALA A 123 15.36 3.47 -4.54
CA ALA A 123 16.64 2.98 -4.00
C ALA A 123 17.19 3.83 -2.85
N ASP A 124 16.91 5.13 -2.85
CA ASP A 124 17.51 6.11 -1.94
C ASP A 124 16.58 6.54 -0.79
N ALA A 125 15.41 5.90 -0.70
CA ALA A 125 14.34 6.24 0.23
C ALA A 125 13.85 7.70 0.20
N THR A 126 14.04 8.42 -0.92
CA THR A 126 13.53 9.79 -1.08
C THR A 126 12.09 9.85 -1.62
N ALA A 127 11.57 8.72 -2.12
CA ALA A 127 10.30 8.61 -2.83
C ALA A 127 10.16 9.51 -4.08
N GLN A 128 11.29 9.99 -4.64
CA GLN A 128 11.29 10.87 -5.82
C GLN A 128 11.39 10.09 -7.14
N SER A 129 12.06 8.95 -7.14
CA SER A 129 12.31 8.13 -8.32
C SER A 129 11.88 6.68 -8.10
N TRP A 130 11.15 6.12 -9.04
CA TRP A 130 10.56 4.79 -8.93
C TRP A 130 10.91 3.96 -10.15
N THR A 131 11.42 2.75 -9.93
CA THR A 131 11.71 1.78 -10.99
C THR A 131 10.77 0.60 -10.85
N ASN A 132 10.08 0.23 -11.92
CA ASN A 132 9.19 -0.93 -11.90
C ASN A 132 9.96 -2.20 -11.57
N ILE A 133 9.36 -3.04 -10.73
CA ILE A 133 9.86 -4.37 -10.39
C ILE A 133 8.80 -5.42 -10.74
N GLN A 134 9.24 -6.64 -11.03
CA GLN A 134 8.32 -7.70 -11.42
C GLN A 134 7.48 -8.14 -10.21
N VAL A 135 6.17 -8.29 -10.43
CA VAL A 135 5.26 -8.94 -9.48
C VAL A 135 5.22 -10.43 -9.84
N ILE A 136 5.69 -11.28 -8.91
CA ILE A 136 5.80 -12.74 -9.10
C ILE A 136 4.46 -13.41 -8.76
N GLN A 137 3.84 -13.02 -7.64
CA GLN A 137 2.52 -13.48 -7.21
C GLN A 137 1.63 -12.25 -7.10
N ASN A 138 0.53 -12.24 -7.84
CA ASN A 138 -0.38 -11.10 -7.88
C ASN A 138 -1.72 -11.42 -7.19
N VAL A 139 -2.40 -10.35 -6.78
CA VAL A 139 -3.71 -10.40 -6.14
C VAL A 139 -4.76 -10.66 -7.23
N PRO A 140 -5.74 -11.56 -7.00
CA PRO A 140 -6.79 -11.83 -7.97
C PRO A 140 -7.61 -10.58 -8.30
N GLY A 141 -8.07 -10.47 -9.54
CA GLY A 141 -8.96 -9.40 -9.97
C GLY A 141 -8.78 -9.04 -11.44
N ARG A 142 -9.74 -8.30 -11.97
CA ARG A 142 -9.71 -7.76 -13.33
C ARG A 142 -10.01 -6.27 -13.29
N ASN A 143 -9.12 -5.45 -13.83
CA ASN A 143 -9.24 -3.98 -13.77
C ASN A 143 -9.42 -3.47 -12.33
N SER A 144 -8.64 -4.01 -11.40
CA SER A 144 -8.71 -3.76 -9.96
C SER A 144 -9.96 -4.28 -9.27
N ARG A 145 -10.83 -5.07 -9.93
CA ARG A 145 -12.12 -5.49 -9.39
C ARG A 145 -12.22 -6.99 -9.11
N ASN A 146 -12.71 -7.34 -7.93
CA ASN A 146 -13.10 -8.68 -7.51
C ASN A 146 -14.07 -8.62 -6.31
N ALA A 147 -15.39 -8.59 -6.52
CA ALA A 147 -16.33 -8.48 -5.41
C ALA A 147 -16.26 -9.68 -4.43
N ALA A 148 -16.00 -10.88 -4.94
CA ALA A 148 -15.92 -12.10 -4.14
C ALA A 148 -14.69 -12.13 -3.21
N GLY A 149 -13.66 -11.34 -3.49
CA GLY A 149 -12.46 -11.22 -2.65
C GLY A 149 -12.53 -10.14 -1.56
N SER A 150 -13.70 -9.53 -1.33
CA SER A 150 -13.82 -8.49 -0.30
C SER A 150 -13.60 -9.07 1.10
N LYS A 151 -12.96 -8.30 1.99
CA LYS A 151 -12.57 -8.69 3.35
C LYS A 151 -11.68 -9.93 3.39
N THR A 152 -10.77 -10.05 2.42
CA THR A 152 -9.92 -11.23 2.26
C THR A 152 -8.47 -10.81 2.10
N ASP A 153 -7.58 -11.57 2.73
CA ASP A 153 -6.14 -11.44 2.56
C ASP A 153 -5.67 -12.23 1.34
N PHE A 154 -4.84 -11.60 0.52
CA PHE A 154 -4.22 -12.20 -0.65
C PHE A 154 -2.70 -12.02 -0.61
N PRO A 155 -1.92 -13.02 -1.05
CA PRO A 155 -0.49 -12.86 -1.20
C PRO A 155 -0.16 -11.94 -2.38
N LEU A 156 0.82 -11.07 -2.17
CA LEU A 156 1.44 -10.22 -3.18
C LEU A 156 2.95 -10.32 -3.05
N THR A 157 3.66 -10.82 -4.06
CA THR A 157 5.12 -10.98 -4.03
C THR A 157 5.76 -10.18 -5.14
N ALA A 158 6.74 -9.35 -4.81
CA ALA A 158 7.53 -8.60 -5.78
C ALA A 158 9.00 -9.04 -5.75
N SER A 159 9.62 -9.14 -6.93
CA SER A 159 11.05 -9.46 -7.09
C SER A 159 11.91 -8.24 -6.78
N ILE A 160 13.03 -8.43 -6.09
CA ILE A 160 14.07 -7.41 -5.95
C ILE A 160 15.06 -7.57 -7.10
N PRO A 161 15.42 -6.49 -7.83
CA PRO A 161 16.40 -6.59 -8.92
C PRO A 161 17.75 -7.17 -8.45
N ALA A 162 18.42 -7.95 -9.31
CA ALA A 162 19.71 -8.57 -9.00
C ALA A 162 20.82 -7.55 -8.67
N GLY A 163 20.74 -6.34 -9.21
CA GLY A 163 21.67 -5.23 -8.93
C GLY A 163 21.12 -4.20 -7.94
N GLN A 164 20.06 -4.52 -7.19
CA GLN A 164 19.46 -3.55 -6.27
C GLN A 164 20.45 -3.23 -5.14
N ALA A 165 20.74 -1.95 -4.97
CA ALA A 165 21.34 -1.38 -3.78
C ALA A 165 20.36 -0.41 -3.13
N CYS A 166 20.31 -0.41 -1.81
CA CYS A 166 19.54 0.56 -1.05
C CYS A 166 20.49 1.49 -0.32
N THR A 167 20.33 2.80 -0.50
CA THR A 167 21.22 3.82 0.06
C THR A 167 20.50 4.76 1.03
N GLY A 168 19.18 4.59 1.18
CA GLY A 168 18.38 5.41 2.07
C GLY A 168 18.74 5.20 3.54
N THR A 169 18.52 6.25 4.33
CA THR A 169 18.49 6.19 5.78
C THR A 169 17.13 6.69 6.24
N VAL A 170 16.41 5.88 7.02
CA VAL A 170 15.06 6.20 7.51
C VAL A 170 14.89 5.65 8.91
N ALA A 171 14.35 6.44 9.83
CA ALA A 171 14.11 6.05 11.22
C ALA A 171 15.35 5.43 11.91
N GLY A 172 16.53 5.96 11.58
CA GLY A 172 17.82 5.47 12.06
C GLY A 172 18.30 4.17 11.41
N GLN A 173 17.54 3.57 10.50
CA GLN A 173 17.94 2.39 9.73
C GLN A 173 18.68 2.81 8.46
N THR A 174 19.86 2.24 8.23
CA THR A 174 20.65 2.40 7.00
C THR A 174 20.31 1.31 5.99
N GLY A 175 20.60 1.56 4.71
CA GLY A 175 20.38 0.57 3.66
C GLY A 175 18.90 0.36 3.32
N VAL A 176 18.08 1.42 3.43
CA VAL A 176 16.63 1.36 3.23
C VAL A 176 16.26 1.68 1.77
N CYS A 177 15.42 0.84 1.17
CA CYS A 177 14.66 1.12 -0.04
C CYS A 177 13.17 1.27 0.32
N LEU A 178 12.39 1.82 -0.61
CA LEU A 178 10.92 1.82 -0.52
C LEU A 178 10.35 0.98 -1.64
N VAL A 179 9.49 0.01 -1.31
CA VAL A 179 8.72 -0.76 -2.27
C VAL A 179 7.28 -0.25 -2.28
N ARG A 180 6.87 0.35 -3.39
CA ARG A 180 5.50 0.79 -3.62
C ARG A 180 4.78 -0.24 -4.45
N CYS A 181 3.63 -0.71 -3.99
CA CYS A 181 2.72 -1.51 -4.79
C CYS A 181 1.34 -0.85 -4.86
N GLN A 182 0.75 -0.82 -6.05
CA GLN A 182 -0.56 -0.22 -6.27
C GLN A 182 -1.34 -0.93 -7.38
N ASN A 183 -2.67 -0.96 -7.28
CA ASN A 183 -3.56 -1.40 -8.35
C ASN A 183 -3.90 -0.26 -9.34
N GLY A 184 -4.68 -0.56 -10.38
CA GLY A 184 -5.12 0.41 -11.41
C GLY A 184 -6.47 1.09 -11.15
N ALA A 185 -6.96 1.15 -9.89
CA ALA A 185 -8.31 1.63 -9.63
C ALA A 185 -8.44 3.14 -9.91
N ARG A 186 -9.54 3.55 -10.57
CA ARG A 186 -9.78 4.97 -10.94
C ARG A 186 -10.12 5.88 -9.75
N ALA A 187 -10.75 5.32 -8.72
CA ALA A 187 -11.06 6.06 -7.48
C ALA A 187 -9.79 6.49 -6.73
N GLY A 188 -8.67 5.84 -7.06
CA GLY A 188 -7.32 6.07 -6.58
C GLY A 188 -6.60 4.73 -6.66
N PRO A 189 -5.44 4.62 -7.29
CA PRO A 189 -4.61 3.43 -7.12
C PRO A 189 -4.45 3.14 -5.62
N PHE A 190 -4.85 1.93 -5.20
CA PHE A 190 -4.78 1.49 -3.80
C PHE A 190 -3.61 0.55 -3.59
N GLY A 191 -3.04 0.56 -2.39
CA GLY A 191 -1.96 -0.33 -2.01
C GLY A 191 -1.16 0.25 -0.85
N GLY A 192 0.13 0.49 -1.07
CA GLY A 192 0.98 1.08 -0.04
C GLY A 192 2.45 1.16 -0.43
N VAL A 193 3.23 1.78 0.45
CA VAL A 193 4.69 1.85 0.39
C VAL A 193 5.26 1.13 1.60
N VAL A 194 6.04 0.08 1.36
CA VAL A 194 6.70 -0.73 2.39
C VAL A 194 8.18 -0.33 2.44
N PRO A 195 8.68 0.21 3.55
CA PRO A 195 10.12 0.34 3.78
C PRO A 195 10.74 -1.05 3.90
N VAL A 196 11.79 -1.31 3.14
CA VAL A 196 12.55 -2.56 3.17
C VAL A 196 14.03 -2.23 3.35
N GLN A 197 14.80 -3.15 3.92
CA GLN A 197 16.21 -2.91 4.24
C GLN A 197 17.09 -4.00 3.65
N MET A 198 18.29 -3.66 3.22
CA MET A 198 19.26 -4.65 2.78
C MET A 198 19.70 -5.52 3.97
N ALA A 199 19.68 -6.83 3.80
CA ALA A 199 20.15 -7.74 4.83
C ALA A 199 21.63 -7.49 5.16
N GLY A 200 21.95 -7.33 6.45
CA GLY A 200 23.31 -7.08 6.93
C GLY A 200 23.78 -5.62 6.86
N SER A 201 22.83 -4.67 6.72
CA SER A 201 23.09 -3.21 6.80
C SER A 201 23.36 -2.70 8.21
#